data_AF-A0A1E5FU91-F1
#
_entry.id   AF-A0A1E5FU91-F1
#
_cell.length_a   1.000
_cell.length_b   1.000
_cell.length_c   1.000
_cell.angle_alpha   90.00
_cell.angle_beta   90.00
_cell.angle_gamma   90.00
#
_symmetry.space_group_name_H-M   'P 1'
#
loop_
_entity.id
_entity.type
_entity.pdbx_description
1 polymer ?
#
loop_
_entity_poly.entity_id
_entity_poly.type
_entity_poly.pdbx_seq_one_letter_code
_entity_poly.pdbx_strand_id
1 'polypeptide(L)'
;MKYKILALSVVGAILGGCGSDNNNSVPPEQAYRNIMAFDPAVMGMKGTFSCDDGTTGSLEETNYYGVSEVTELTVLNYPETCSFAYNATPGAKDVSNGKDMSKVSYKFPKGLANYDDLVTSSPISTLIEKELDGAVYDESTGTDVLVALGLGNLLNNGSVSSVADFLRRTQEIIEGLPAKDASRVSATAAVLSDVLVVSSDKSATELSKAAVAITEEVLKSYPEYPTAPSGDDIYLDLTTDPDFIEGVVADPTQDVTIPDSAEKPSEPVPDPDEGTKPPTGGTGGTGGTGGTGGGGNGGGTGG
;
A
#
# COMPACT_ATOMS: atom_id res chain seq x y z
N MET A 1 39.40 23.65 -26.20
CA MET A 1 38.39 23.57 -27.28
C MET A 1 38.43 22.19 -27.92
N LYS A 2 37.25 21.58 -28.05
CA LYS A 2 36.81 20.51 -28.99
C LYS A 2 36.07 19.38 -28.26
N TYR A 3 34.75 19.42 -28.39
CA TYR A 3 33.79 18.37 -28.12
C TYR A 3 34.14 17.05 -28.84
N LYS A 4 33.73 15.91 -28.26
CA LYS A 4 32.89 14.92 -28.96
C LYS A 4 32.33 13.86 -27.99
N ILE A 5 31.02 13.69 -28.14
CA ILE A 5 30.09 12.71 -27.60
C ILE A 5 30.40 11.29 -28.12
N LEU A 6 29.97 10.27 -27.36
CA LEU A 6 29.48 8.91 -27.73
C LEU A 6 30.23 7.76 -27.02
N ALA A 7 29.53 7.04 -26.15
CA ALA A 7 28.85 5.78 -26.51
C ALA A 7 28.52 4.94 -25.26
N LEU A 8 27.25 4.60 -25.11
CA LEU A 8 26.77 3.52 -24.25
C LEU A 8 27.54 2.22 -24.52
N SER A 9 27.79 1.44 -23.47
CA SER A 9 28.14 0.03 -23.56
C SER A 9 27.30 -0.75 -22.56
N VAL A 10 26.12 -1.17 -23.01
CA VAL A 10 25.41 -2.33 -22.47
C VAL A 10 26.18 -3.57 -22.92
N VAL A 11 26.33 -4.58 -22.04
CA VAL A 11 26.02 -6.00 -22.27
C VAL A 11 26.64 -6.84 -21.14
N GLY A 12 25.76 -7.45 -20.35
CA GLY A 12 25.69 -8.89 -20.14
C GLY A 12 26.96 -9.65 -19.74
N ALA A 13 27.08 -9.91 -18.45
CA ALA A 13 27.63 -11.14 -17.88
C ALA A 13 26.85 -11.32 -16.57
N ILE A 14 26.10 -12.40 -16.33
CA ILE A 14 26.65 -13.71 -15.94
C ILE A 14 25.80 -14.84 -16.54
N LEU A 15 26.31 -15.50 -17.58
CA LEU A 15 26.06 -16.93 -17.82
C LEU A 15 27.39 -17.62 -17.54
N GLY A 16 27.44 -18.36 -16.43
CA GLY A 16 28.68 -18.94 -15.92
C GLY A 16 28.45 -20.07 -14.93
N GLY A 17 27.92 -21.19 -15.42
CA GLY A 17 28.29 -22.53 -14.96
C GLY A 17 27.65 -23.08 -13.69
N CYS A 18 26.84 -24.12 -13.84
CA CYS A 18 27.19 -25.43 -13.26
C CYS A 18 26.51 -26.53 -14.06
N GLY A 19 27.30 -27.35 -14.74
CA GLY A 19 26.83 -28.62 -15.28
C GLY A 19 26.62 -29.59 -14.13
N SER A 20 25.41 -30.12 -14.01
CA SER A 20 25.18 -31.46 -13.48
C SER A 20 23.81 -31.90 -13.96
N ASP A 21 23.77 -33.04 -14.63
CA ASP A 21 22.54 -33.69 -15.09
C ASP A 21 21.62 -33.98 -13.89
N ASN A 22 20.60 -33.14 -13.70
CA ASN A 22 19.38 -33.52 -12.99
C ASN A 22 18.18 -32.96 -13.77
N ASN A 23 17.32 -33.87 -14.23
CA ASN A 23 16.16 -33.53 -15.06
C ASN A 23 15.01 -32.93 -14.25
N ASN A 24 15.32 -31.99 -13.34
CA ASN A 24 14.35 -31.24 -12.56
C ASN A 24 14.49 -29.76 -12.92
N SER A 25 14.11 -29.42 -14.16
CA SER A 25 14.00 -28.03 -14.62
C SER A 25 12.88 -27.35 -13.84
N VAL A 26 13.24 -26.77 -12.70
CA VAL A 26 12.49 -25.62 -12.17
C VAL A 26 12.69 -24.52 -13.20
N PRO A 27 11.61 -23.95 -13.79
CA PRO A 27 11.75 -22.76 -14.63
C PRO A 27 12.53 -21.70 -13.84
N PRO A 28 13.41 -20.91 -14.47
CA PRO A 28 14.01 -19.78 -13.78
C PRO A 28 12.87 -18.89 -13.24
N GLU A 29 12.86 -18.65 -11.93
CA GLU A 29 11.93 -17.70 -11.32
C GLU A 29 12.13 -16.36 -12.03
N GLN A 30 11.07 -15.86 -12.65
CA GLN A 30 11.10 -14.54 -13.28
C GLN A 30 11.16 -13.52 -12.14
N ALA A 31 12.09 -12.57 -12.21
CA ALA A 31 12.10 -11.46 -11.28
C ALA A 31 10.77 -10.72 -11.37
N TYR A 32 10.18 -10.40 -10.22
CA TYR A 32 8.91 -9.70 -10.11
C TYR A 32 8.99 -8.62 -9.03
N ARG A 33 8.07 -7.65 -9.08
CA ARG A 33 7.82 -6.68 -8.02
C ARG A 33 6.42 -6.82 -7.48
N ASN A 34 6.28 -6.55 -6.19
CA ASN A 34 5.01 -6.50 -5.50
C ASN A 34 4.51 -5.05 -5.45
N ILE A 35 3.34 -4.83 -6.01
CA ILE A 35 2.57 -3.59 -5.88
C ILE A 35 1.37 -3.92 -4.99
N MET A 36 1.10 -3.11 -3.97
CA MET A 36 0.08 -3.36 -2.97
C MET A 36 -1.05 -2.33 -3.07
N ALA A 37 -2.30 -2.78 -2.95
CA ALA A 37 -3.45 -1.94 -2.62
C ALA A 37 -3.72 -2.03 -1.10
N PHE A 38 -3.74 -0.88 -0.41
CA PHE A 38 -3.80 -0.82 1.04
C PHE A 38 -4.79 0.19 1.59
N ASP A 39 -5.85 -0.33 2.19
CA ASP A 39 -6.70 0.19 3.24
C ASP A 39 -7.19 -1.04 4.02
N PRO A 40 -6.43 -1.40 5.07
CA PRO A 40 -5.77 -2.73 5.16
C PRO A 40 -5.54 -3.50 3.84
N ALA A 41 -5.14 -4.77 3.84
CA ALA A 41 -4.92 -5.48 2.57
C ALA A 41 -6.22 -5.53 1.73
N VAL A 42 -6.22 -5.00 0.51
CA VAL A 42 -7.40 -5.03 -0.37
C VAL A 42 -7.21 -6.07 -1.48
N MET A 43 -7.96 -7.16 -1.40
CA MET A 43 -7.96 -8.21 -2.42
C MET A 43 -8.91 -7.88 -3.58
N GLY A 44 -8.67 -8.45 -4.76
CA GLY A 44 -9.58 -8.37 -5.90
C GLY A 44 -9.47 -7.09 -6.74
N MET A 45 -8.50 -6.19 -6.48
CA MET A 45 -8.32 -4.97 -7.27
C MET A 45 -7.46 -5.21 -8.50
N LYS A 46 -7.83 -4.59 -9.62
CA LYS A 46 -7.04 -4.55 -10.85
C LYS A 46 -6.54 -3.15 -11.12
N GLY A 47 -5.38 -3.05 -11.75
CA GLY A 47 -4.71 -1.76 -11.90
C GLY A 47 -3.94 -1.60 -13.20
N THR A 48 -3.21 -0.50 -13.26
CA THR A 48 -2.30 -0.16 -14.35
C THR A 48 -1.03 0.48 -13.79
N PHE A 49 0.01 0.50 -14.60
CA PHE A 49 1.22 1.28 -14.36
C PHE A 49 1.63 2.03 -15.62
N SER A 50 2.36 3.14 -15.42
CA SER A 50 2.89 3.98 -16.50
C SER A 50 4.24 4.55 -16.07
N CYS A 51 5.25 4.45 -16.92
CA CYS A 51 6.61 4.90 -16.66
C CYS A 51 7.09 5.98 -17.66
N ASP A 52 8.13 6.74 -17.29
CA ASP A 52 8.63 7.87 -18.10
C ASP A 52 9.17 7.51 -19.48
N ASP A 53 9.61 6.26 -19.67
CA ASP A 53 10.06 5.74 -20.97
C ASP A 53 8.90 5.40 -21.92
N GLY A 54 7.65 5.59 -21.47
CA GLY A 54 6.43 5.26 -22.20
C GLY A 54 5.96 3.81 -22.01
N THR A 55 6.67 3.02 -21.19
CA THR A 55 6.24 1.67 -20.81
C THR A 55 4.97 1.76 -19.98
N THR A 56 3.97 0.98 -20.35
CA THR A 56 2.66 0.92 -19.68
C THR A 56 2.19 -0.52 -19.63
N GLY A 57 1.34 -0.84 -18.66
CA GLY A 57 0.78 -2.18 -18.53
C GLY A 57 -0.31 -2.26 -17.48
N SER A 58 -0.80 -3.48 -17.28
CA SER A 58 -1.82 -3.80 -16.28
C SER A 58 -1.19 -4.39 -15.03
N LEU A 59 -1.83 -4.18 -13.89
CA LEU A 59 -1.59 -4.92 -12.66
C LEU A 59 -2.63 -6.03 -12.58
N GLU A 60 -2.17 -7.26 -12.35
CA GLU A 60 -3.04 -8.39 -12.09
C GLU A 60 -3.90 -8.17 -10.84
N GLU A 61 -4.93 -8.99 -10.70
CA GLU A 61 -5.82 -8.93 -9.55
C GLU A 61 -5.05 -9.12 -8.23
N THR A 62 -5.27 -8.23 -7.26
CA THR A 62 -4.60 -8.34 -5.96
C THR A 62 -5.03 -9.61 -5.23
N ASN A 63 -4.04 -10.32 -4.68
CA ASN A 63 -4.26 -11.53 -3.89
C ASN A 63 -4.77 -11.20 -2.46
N TYR A 64 -4.84 -12.22 -1.59
CA TYR A 64 -5.25 -12.09 -0.19
C TYR A 64 -4.40 -11.07 0.61
N TYR A 65 -3.15 -10.83 0.22
CA TYR A 65 -2.29 -9.83 0.88
C TYR A 65 -2.41 -8.44 0.24
N GLY A 66 -3.36 -8.25 -0.67
CA GLY A 66 -3.54 -7.01 -1.41
C GLY A 66 -2.44 -6.75 -2.45
N VAL A 67 -1.73 -7.79 -2.89
CA VAL A 67 -0.55 -7.64 -3.76
C VAL A 67 -0.83 -8.12 -5.19
N SER A 68 -0.36 -7.33 -6.16
CA SER A 68 -0.20 -7.70 -7.57
C SER A 68 1.29 -7.85 -7.91
N GLU A 69 1.64 -8.91 -8.62
CA GLU A 69 3.00 -9.14 -9.10
C GLU A 69 3.22 -8.56 -10.50
N VAL A 70 4.36 -7.90 -10.71
CA VAL A 70 4.72 -7.27 -12.00
C VAL A 70 6.11 -7.73 -12.44
N THR A 71 6.19 -8.29 -13.64
CA THR A 71 7.45 -8.79 -14.25
C THR A 71 8.06 -7.83 -15.28
N GLU A 72 7.45 -6.67 -15.50
CA GLU A 72 7.95 -5.65 -16.44
C GLU A 72 9.32 -5.11 -16.00
N LEU A 73 10.28 -5.11 -16.93
CA LEU A 73 11.67 -4.78 -16.63
C LEU A 73 11.87 -3.32 -16.24
N THR A 74 11.07 -2.39 -16.77
CA THR A 74 11.13 -0.98 -16.35
C THR A 74 10.64 -0.83 -14.91
N VAL A 75 9.56 -1.50 -14.52
CA VAL A 75 9.06 -1.52 -13.14
C VAL A 75 10.07 -2.17 -12.20
N LEU A 76 10.76 -3.21 -12.65
CA LEU A 76 11.83 -3.86 -11.89
C LEU A 76 13.05 -2.96 -11.71
N ASN A 77 13.58 -2.37 -12.78
CA ASN A 77 14.88 -1.71 -12.74
C ASN A 77 14.81 -0.22 -12.37
N TYR A 78 13.69 0.44 -12.70
CA TYR A 78 13.48 1.89 -12.53
C TYR A 78 12.09 2.21 -11.97
N PRO A 79 11.67 1.56 -10.86
CA PRO A 79 10.33 1.73 -10.30
C PRO A 79 10.01 3.20 -9.97
N GLU A 80 11.00 4.00 -9.60
CA GLU A 80 10.86 5.43 -9.31
C GLU A 80 10.37 6.23 -10.51
N THR A 81 10.53 5.72 -11.74
CA THR A 81 10.03 6.37 -12.95
C THR A 81 8.57 6.04 -13.25
N CYS A 82 7.94 5.18 -12.46
CA CYS A 82 6.61 4.66 -12.68
C CYS A 82 5.59 5.18 -11.65
N SER A 83 4.38 5.46 -12.13
CA SER A 83 3.18 5.64 -11.31
C SER A 83 2.32 4.38 -11.38
N PHE A 84 1.59 4.08 -10.30
CA PHE A 84 0.70 2.92 -10.22
C PHE A 84 -0.72 3.37 -9.87
N ALA A 85 -1.72 2.68 -10.41
CA ALA A 85 -3.11 2.94 -10.10
C ALA A 85 -3.91 1.65 -10.01
N TYR A 86 -4.61 1.43 -8.90
CA TYR A 86 -5.68 0.45 -8.78
C TYR A 86 -7.01 1.13 -9.06
N ASN A 87 -7.85 0.45 -9.83
CA ASN A 87 -9.14 0.97 -10.27
C ASN A 87 -10.27 0.29 -9.50
N ALA A 88 -11.44 0.96 -9.47
CA ALA A 88 -12.70 0.39 -9.03
C ALA A 88 -12.95 -0.95 -9.74
N THR A 89 -12.93 -2.05 -8.96
CA THR A 89 -12.98 -3.41 -9.47
C THR A 89 -14.11 -4.18 -8.78
N PRO A 90 -15.14 -4.67 -9.49
CA PRO A 90 -16.21 -5.45 -8.89
C PRO A 90 -15.68 -6.65 -8.10
N GLY A 91 -16.15 -6.80 -6.86
CA GLY A 91 -15.76 -7.90 -5.98
C GLY A 91 -14.49 -7.66 -5.15
N ALA A 92 -13.82 -6.51 -5.30
CA ALA A 92 -12.73 -6.13 -4.42
C ALA A 92 -13.20 -5.96 -2.97
N LYS A 93 -12.37 -6.40 -2.01
CA LYS A 93 -12.70 -6.39 -0.58
C LYS A 93 -11.50 -6.06 0.28
N ASP A 94 -11.73 -5.34 1.37
CA ASP A 94 -10.81 -5.26 2.49
C ASP A 94 -10.78 -6.63 3.18
N VAL A 95 -9.59 -7.21 3.27
CA VAL A 95 -9.37 -8.56 3.80
C VAL A 95 -9.57 -8.61 5.31
N SER A 96 -9.27 -7.52 6.02
CA SER A 96 -9.31 -7.45 7.47
C SER A 96 -10.73 -7.39 8.03
N ASN A 97 -11.68 -6.87 7.27
CA ASN A 97 -13.04 -6.62 7.78
C ASN A 97 -14.18 -6.94 6.78
N GLY A 98 -13.84 -7.32 5.55
CA GLY A 98 -14.83 -7.72 4.54
C GLY A 98 -15.55 -6.56 3.84
N LYS A 99 -15.17 -5.30 4.11
CA LYS A 99 -15.75 -4.11 3.47
C LYS A 99 -15.69 -4.22 1.95
N ASP A 100 -16.77 -3.80 1.29
CA ASP A 100 -16.82 -3.73 -0.18
C ASP A 100 -15.93 -2.58 -0.67
N MET A 101 -14.90 -2.93 -1.42
CA MET A 101 -13.93 -1.98 -2.00
C MET A 101 -14.14 -1.81 -3.50
N SER A 102 -15.26 -2.28 -4.05
CA SER A 102 -15.50 -2.32 -5.50
C SER A 102 -15.56 -0.95 -6.18
N LYS A 103 -15.83 0.11 -5.42
CA LYS A 103 -15.87 1.51 -5.92
C LYS A 103 -14.58 2.27 -5.67
N VAL A 104 -13.65 1.69 -4.92
CA VAL A 104 -12.43 2.35 -4.48
C VAL A 104 -11.39 2.34 -5.59
N SER A 105 -10.61 3.41 -5.70
CA SER A 105 -9.45 3.48 -6.59
C SER A 105 -8.29 4.10 -5.83
N TYR A 106 -7.10 3.51 -5.95
CA TYR A 106 -5.90 4.00 -5.32
C TYR A 106 -4.82 4.35 -6.32
N LYS A 107 -4.03 5.36 -5.99
CA LYS A 107 -2.89 5.79 -6.80
C LYS A 107 -1.64 5.86 -5.96
N PHE A 108 -0.52 5.58 -6.60
CA PHE A 108 0.81 5.77 -6.05
C PHE A 108 1.61 6.68 -6.98
N PRO A 109 2.12 7.81 -6.47
CA PRO A 109 2.77 8.83 -7.28
C PRO A 109 4.11 8.32 -7.85
N LYS A 110 4.44 8.81 -9.04
CA LYS A 110 5.77 8.62 -9.62
C LYS A 110 6.84 9.26 -8.74
N GLY A 111 8.06 8.72 -8.73
CA GLY A 111 9.18 9.23 -7.94
C GLY A 111 9.20 8.74 -6.50
N LEU A 112 8.11 8.13 -6.03
CA LEU A 112 8.03 7.61 -4.68
C LEU A 112 8.48 6.15 -4.59
N ALA A 113 8.41 5.34 -5.65
CA ALA A 113 8.84 3.95 -5.55
C ALA A 113 10.39 3.87 -5.50
N ASN A 114 10.93 2.79 -4.95
CA ASN A 114 12.36 2.50 -4.99
C ASN A 114 12.62 1.01 -5.28
N TYR A 115 13.89 0.63 -5.37
CA TYR A 115 14.27 -0.72 -5.80
C TYR A 115 13.99 -1.82 -4.76
N ASP A 116 13.87 -1.50 -3.46
CA ASP A 116 13.85 -2.52 -2.40
C ASP A 116 12.55 -2.57 -1.58
N ASP A 117 11.68 -1.56 -1.69
CA ASP A 117 10.47 -1.47 -0.87
C ASP A 117 9.20 -1.89 -1.61
N LEU A 118 8.18 -2.24 -0.82
CA LEU A 118 6.84 -2.48 -1.32
C LEU A 118 6.24 -1.15 -1.80
N VAL A 119 5.61 -1.18 -2.98
CA VAL A 119 4.88 -0.01 -3.50
C VAL A 119 3.44 -0.08 -3.02
N THR A 120 3.04 0.79 -2.10
CA THR A 120 1.72 0.71 -1.46
C THR A 120 0.79 1.85 -1.90
N SER A 121 -0.15 1.54 -2.78
CA SER A 121 -1.24 2.44 -3.17
C SER A 121 -2.34 2.42 -2.10
N SER A 122 -2.59 3.57 -1.46
CA SER A 122 -3.54 3.74 -0.36
C SER A 122 -4.39 5.00 -0.52
N PRO A 123 -5.41 5.24 0.33
CA PRO A 123 -6.15 6.50 0.34
C PRO A 123 -5.23 7.72 0.48
N ILE A 124 -4.18 7.61 1.32
CA ILE A 124 -3.24 8.70 1.60
C ILE A 124 -2.35 8.98 0.38
N SER A 125 -1.76 7.95 -0.24
CA SER A 125 -0.95 8.14 -1.46
C SER A 125 -1.80 8.65 -2.63
N THR A 126 -3.09 8.30 -2.66
CA THR A 126 -4.05 8.81 -3.65
C THR A 126 -4.31 10.29 -3.50
N LEU A 127 -4.46 10.77 -2.26
CA LEU A 127 -4.62 12.19 -1.98
C LEU A 127 -3.34 12.98 -2.30
N ILE A 128 -2.17 12.40 -2.04
CA ILE A 128 -0.87 12.98 -2.41
C ILE A 128 -0.75 13.08 -3.94
N GLU A 129 -1.04 12.02 -4.68
CA GLU A 129 -0.99 12.05 -6.15
C GLU A 129 -2.00 13.06 -6.72
N LYS A 130 -3.14 13.25 -6.05
CA LYS A 130 -4.13 14.26 -6.42
C LYS A 130 -3.62 15.70 -6.23
N GLU A 131 -2.78 15.95 -5.23
CA GLU A 131 -2.13 17.25 -5.04
C GLU A 131 -0.97 17.44 -6.03
N LEU A 132 -0.24 16.37 -6.35
CA LEU A 132 0.86 16.39 -7.33
C LEU A 132 0.40 16.55 -8.78
N ASP A 133 -0.82 16.10 -9.12
CA ASP A 133 -1.39 16.13 -10.47
C ASP A 133 -0.44 15.53 -11.53
N GLY A 134 0.15 14.37 -11.22
CA GLY A 134 1.10 13.66 -12.09
C GLY A 134 2.53 14.20 -12.07
N ALA A 135 2.83 15.21 -11.23
CA ALA A 135 4.20 15.61 -10.95
C ALA A 135 4.99 14.49 -10.24
N VAL A 136 6.32 14.59 -10.28
CA VAL A 136 7.19 13.69 -9.53
C VAL A 136 6.99 13.96 -8.04
N TYR A 137 6.86 12.91 -7.23
CA TYR A 137 6.77 13.00 -5.79
C TYR A 137 7.88 13.85 -5.20
N ASP A 138 7.48 14.73 -4.29
CA ASP A 138 8.37 15.48 -3.42
C ASP A 138 7.89 15.39 -1.97
N GLU A 139 8.84 15.39 -1.04
CA GLU A 139 8.58 15.20 0.38
C GLU A 139 7.77 16.35 0.99
N SER A 140 7.87 17.57 0.44
CA SER A 140 7.08 18.72 0.93
C SER A 140 5.60 18.52 0.68
N THR A 141 5.20 18.12 -0.52
CA THR A 141 3.79 17.84 -0.85
C THR A 141 3.26 16.68 0.00
N GLY A 142 4.05 15.62 0.18
CA GLY A 142 3.70 14.51 1.07
C GLY A 142 3.47 14.97 2.52
N THR A 143 4.35 15.82 3.04
CA THR A 143 4.26 16.39 4.39
C THR A 143 3.02 17.27 4.54
N ASP A 144 2.77 18.16 3.59
CA ASP A 144 1.62 19.07 3.60
C ASP A 144 0.30 18.30 3.63
N VAL A 145 0.19 17.22 2.84
CA VAL A 145 -0.99 16.34 2.86
C VAL A 145 -1.14 15.61 4.19
N LEU A 146 -0.06 15.06 4.77
CA LEU A 146 -0.14 14.41 6.09
C LEU A 146 -0.57 15.40 7.18
N VAL A 147 -0.07 16.64 7.14
CA VAL A 147 -0.48 17.70 8.07
C VAL A 147 -1.94 18.06 7.85
N ALA A 148 -2.39 18.20 6.60
CA ALA A 148 -3.78 18.49 6.26
C ALA A 148 -4.74 17.38 6.72
N LEU A 149 -4.29 16.13 6.79
CA LEU A 149 -5.02 14.99 7.35
C LEU A 149 -4.95 14.89 8.88
N GLY A 150 -4.31 15.84 9.57
CA GLY A 150 -4.14 15.81 11.02
C GLY A 150 -3.16 14.72 11.51
N LEU A 151 -2.34 14.17 10.62
CA LEU A 151 -1.35 13.13 10.89
C LEU A 151 0.08 13.68 11.04
N GLY A 152 0.28 15.00 10.94
CA GLY A 152 1.61 15.64 11.03
C GLY A 152 2.37 15.36 12.33
N ASN A 153 1.67 15.00 13.42
CA ASN A 153 2.30 14.63 14.69
C ASN A 153 3.16 13.35 14.59
N LEU A 154 2.86 12.46 13.64
CA LEU A 154 3.65 11.25 13.42
C LEU A 154 5.10 11.58 13.04
N LEU A 155 5.28 12.64 12.26
CA LEU A 155 6.60 13.17 11.87
C LEU A 155 7.26 13.88 13.06
N ASN A 156 6.52 14.77 13.73
CA ASN A 156 7.06 15.60 14.83
C ASN A 156 7.55 14.78 16.03
N ASN A 157 6.90 13.66 16.31
CA ASN A 157 7.27 12.78 17.43
C ASN A 157 8.34 11.75 17.04
N GLY A 158 8.78 11.72 15.78
CA GLY A 158 9.73 10.74 15.27
C GLY A 158 9.18 9.32 15.14
N SER A 159 7.86 9.14 15.23
CA SER A 159 7.20 7.84 14.98
C SER A 159 7.31 7.41 13.52
N VAL A 160 7.44 8.39 12.62
CA VAL A 160 7.68 8.22 11.19
C VAL A 160 8.91 9.03 10.80
N SER A 161 9.83 8.40 10.06
CA SER A 161 11.09 9.04 9.64
C SER A 161 10.91 10.02 8.46
N SER A 162 10.03 9.67 7.53
CA SER A 162 9.58 10.49 6.40
C SER A 162 8.22 10.01 5.89
N VAL A 163 7.50 10.86 5.16
CA VAL A 163 6.26 10.48 4.48
C VAL A 163 6.55 9.37 3.46
N ALA A 164 7.68 9.44 2.78
CA ALA A 164 8.05 8.39 1.84
C ALA A 164 8.21 7.01 2.51
N ASP A 165 8.85 6.95 3.68
CA ASP A 165 9.00 5.71 4.48
C ASP A 165 7.64 5.22 4.97
N PHE A 166 6.78 6.13 5.45
CA PHE A 166 5.39 5.83 5.81
C PHE A 166 4.64 5.16 4.68
N LEU A 167 4.66 5.74 3.48
CA LEU A 167 3.88 5.21 2.36
C LEU A 167 4.41 3.85 1.89
N ARG A 168 5.74 3.65 1.82
CA ARG A 168 6.34 2.38 1.38
C ARG A 168 6.20 1.23 2.38
N ARG A 169 6.05 1.55 3.67
CA ARG A 169 5.99 0.59 4.78
C ARG A 169 4.76 0.82 5.65
N THR A 170 3.64 1.18 5.02
CA THR A 170 2.44 1.68 5.72
C THR A 170 1.98 0.72 6.82
N GLN A 171 1.81 -0.57 6.50
CA GLN A 171 1.36 -1.57 7.47
C GLN A 171 2.33 -1.73 8.65
N GLU A 172 3.61 -1.95 8.36
CA GLU A 172 4.64 -2.15 9.39
C GLU A 172 4.72 -0.94 10.33
N ILE A 173 4.63 0.27 9.77
CA ILE A 173 4.68 1.48 10.55
C ILE A 173 3.44 1.61 11.43
N ILE A 174 2.22 1.39 10.89
CA ILE A 174 0.97 1.45 11.68
C ILE A 174 1.01 0.45 12.85
N GLU A 175 1.46 -0.78 12.61
CA GLU A 175 1.58 -1.81 13.66
C GLU A 175 2.60 -1.44 14.76
N GLY A 176 3.59 -0.61 14.42
CA GLY A 176 4.59 -0.10 15.35
C GLY A 176 4.19 1.17 16.11
N LEU A 177 3.07 1.82 15.74
CA LEU A 177 2.63 3.07 16.37
C LEU A 177 2.05 2.83 17.78
N PRO A 178 2.11 3.84 18.67
CA PRO A 178 1.27 3.85 19.87
C PRO A 178 -0.21 3.66 19.51
N ALA A 179 -0.97 2.91 20.31
CA ALA A 179 -2.36 2.54 20.01
C ALA A 179 -3.26 3.72 19.58
N LYS A 180 -3.11 4.88 20.23
CA LYS A 180 -3.84 6.10 19.89
C LYS A 180 -3.50 6.63 18.48
N ASP A 181 -2.23 6.57 18.11
CA ASP A 181 -1.75 7.03 16.81
C ASP A 181 -2.13 6.02 15.72
N ALA A 182 -2.00 4.72 16.00
CA ALA A 182 -2.47 3.65 15.11
C ALA A 182 -3.97 3.78 14.83
N SER A 183 -4.80 3.94 15.87
CA SER A 183 -6.24 4.13 15.73
C SER A 183 -6.59 5.36 14.88
N ARG A 184 -5.88 6.49 15.11
CA ARG A 184 -6.06 7.70 14.30
C ARG A 184 -5.71 7.46 12.83
N VAL A 185 -4.58 6.84 12.54
CA VAL A 185 -4.18 6.55 11.15
C VAL A 185 -5.19 5.63 10.47
N SER A 186 -5.62 4.56 11.13
CA SER A 186 -6.61 3.63 10.61
C SER A 186 -7.96 4.30 10.35
N ALA A 187 -8.44 5.12 11.29
CA ALA A 187 -9.69 5.87 11.12
C ALA A 187 -9.58 6.88 9.97
N THR A 188 -8.48 7.63 9.90
CA THR A 188 -8.25 8.60 8.82
C THR A 188 -8.17 7.93 7.46
N ALA A 189 -7.48 6.79 7.33
CA ALA A 189 -7.39 6.06 6.08
C ALA A 189 -8.77 5.55 5.61
N ALA A 190 -9.52 4.89 6.48
CA ALA A 190 -10.84 4.36 6.17
C ALA A 190 -11.85 5.46 5.78
N VAL A 191 -11.86 6.57 6.54
CA VAL A 191 -12.71 7.74 6.24
C VAL A 191 -12.29 8.40 4.91
N LEU A 192 -10.98 8.60 4.70
CA LEU A 192 -10.48 9.22 3.47
C LEU A 192 -10.81 8.36 2.24
N SER A 193 -10.79 7.03 2.38
CA SER A 193 -11.21 6.10 1.34
C SER A 193 -12.65 6.37 0.89
N ASP A 194 -13.59 6.47 1.84
CA ASP A 194 -15.00 6.75 1.55
C ASP A 194 -15.22 8.15 0.98
N VAL A 195 -14.50 9.15 1.51
CA VAL A 195 -14.53 10.53 1.01
C VAL A 195 -14.02 10.61 -0.43
N LEU A 196 -12.96 9.87 -0.77
CA LEU A 196 -12.44 9.78 -2.13
C LEU A 196 -13.43 9.10 -3.08
N VAL A 197 -14.18 8.10 -2.63
CA VAL A 197 -15.22 7.44 -3.43
C VAL A 197 -16.37 8.40 -3.73
N VAL A 198 -16.90 9.10 -2.71
CA VAL A 198 -18.10 9.93 -2.86
C VAL A 198 -17.80 11.27 -3.53
N SER A 199 -16.65 11.90 -3.23
CA SER A 199 -16.34 13.28 -3.64
C SER A 199 -15.06 13.38 -4.49
N SER A 200 -14.76 12.38 -5.30
CA SER A 200 -13.53 12.29 -6.11
C SER A 200 -13.19 13.53 -6.96
N ASP A 201 -14.19 14.34 -7.33
CA ASP A 201 -14.07 15.56 -8.14
C ASP A 201 -13.53 16.78 -7.38
N LYS A 202 -13.57 16.76 -6.04
CA LYS A 202 -13.14 17.90 -5.19
C LYS A 202 -11.63 18.04 -5.12
N SER A 203 -11.13 19.15 -4.59
CA SER A 203 -9.69 19.36 -4.38
C SER A 203 -9.16 18.52 -3.20
N ALA A 204 -7.85 18.24 -3.15
CA ALA A 204 -7.26 17.52 -2.02
C ALA A 204 -7.44 18.28 -0.68
N THR A 205 -7.48 19.61 -0.72
CA THR A 205 -7.77 20.45 0.44
C THR A 205 -9.20 20.26 0.96
N GLU A 206 -10.21 20.18 0.08
CA GLU A 206 -11.60 19.93 0.50
C GLU A 206 -11.74 18.52 1.09
N LEU A 207 -11.14 17.53 0.43
CA LEU A 207 -11.20 16.13 0.86
C LEU A 207 -10.50 15.90 2.21
N SER A 208 -9.31 16.49 2.41
CA SER A 208 -8.59 16.39 3.68
C SER A 208 -9.37 17.01 4.83
N LYS A 209 -9.97 18.19 4.65
CA LYS A 209 -10.80 18.84 5.68
C LYS A 209 -12.00 17.98 6.06
N ALA A 210 -12.71 17.43 5.07
CA ALA A 210 -13.84 16.55 5.33
C ALA A 210 -13.40 15.28 6.06
N ALA A 211 -12.32 14.64 5.60
CA ALA A 211 -11.78 13.45 6.23
C ALA A 211 -11.37 13.71 7.69
N VAL A 212 -10.75 14.86 7.99
CA VAL A 212 -10.41 15.25 9.36
C VAL A 212 -11.65 15.45 10.22
N ALA A 213 -12.63 16.22 9.74
CA ALA A 213 -13.86 16.50 10.49
C ALA A 213 -14.62 15.21 10.84
N ILE A 214 -14.72 14.28 9.88
CA ILE A 214 -15.35 12.98 10.10
C ILE A 214 -14.50 12.11 11.04
N THR A 215 -13.17 12.03 10.82
CA THR A 215 -12.27 11.25 11.68
C THR A 215 -12.34 11.69 13.14
N GLU A 216 -12.41 13.00 13.40
CA GLU A 216 -12.52 13.51 14.76
C GLU A 216 -13.79 13.03 15.46
N GLU A 217 -14.91 12.95 14.73
CA GLU A 217 -16.15 12.40 15.28
C GLU A 217 -16.07 10.88 15.44
N VAL A 218 -15.49 10.16 14.48
CA VAL A 218 -15.22 8.72 14.59
C VAL A 218 -14.42 8.42 15.84
N LEU A 219 -13.33 9.13 16.11
CA LEU A 219 -12.47 8.88 17.28
C LEU A 219 -13.09 9.31 18.61
N LYS A 220 -14.16 10.12 18.61
CA LYS A 220 -14.96 10.36 19.83
C LYS A 220 -15.83 9.16 20.17
N SER A 221 -16.45 8.55 19.16
CA SER A 221 -17.34 7.39 19.30
C SER A 221 -16.57 6.07 19.44
N TYR A 222 -15.45 5.95 18.75
CA TYR A 222 -14.59 4.77 18.66
C TYR A 222 -13.12 5.14 18.93
N PRO A 223 -12.74 5.45 20.18
CA PRO A 223 -11.37 5.90 20.50
C PRO A 223 -10.28 4.87 20.21
N GLU A 224 -10.64 3.59 20.09
CA GLU A 224 -9.76 2.45 19.78
C GLU A 224 -10.07 1.85 18.40
N TYR A 225 -10.66 2.62 17.47
CA TYR A 225 -10.96 2.19 16.11
C TYR A 225 -9.79 1.39 15.49
N PRO A 226 -10.03 0.20 14.89
CA PRO A 226 -11.33 -0.35 14.48
C PRO A 226 -12.14 -1.06 15.57
N THR A 227 -11.65 -1.13 16.82
CA THR A 227 -12.38 -1.78 17.90
C THR A 227 -13.45 -0.84 18.47
N ALA A 228 -14.70 -1.31 18.51
CA ALA A 228 -15.82 -0.57 19.09
C ALA A 228 -15.78 -0.62 20.63
N PRO A 229 -16.48 0.30 21.33
CA PRO A 229 -16.60 0.26 22.80
C PRO A 229 -17.19 -1.05 23.37
N SER A 230 -17.90 -1.84 22.55
CA SER A 230 -18.36 -3.19 22.93
C SER A 230 -17.22 -4.21 23.02
N GLY A 231 -16.08 -3.92 22.39
CA GLY A 231 -14.94 -4.82 22.23
C GLY A 231 -14.93 -5.59 20.90
N ASP A 232 -15.96 -5.43 20.07
CA ASP A 232 -16.01 -6.04 18.73
C ASP A 232 -15.31 -5.15 17.70
N ASP A 233 -14.64 -5.76 16.72
CA ASP A 233 -14.08 -5.02 15.60
C ASP A 233 -15.18 -4.66 14.59
N ILE A 234 -15.11 -3.42 14.12
CA ILE A 234 -16.05 -2.84 13.15
C ILE A 234 -15.30 -2.24 11.97
N TYR A 235 -16.06 -1.95 10.92
CA TYR A 235 -15.65 -0.97 9.93
C TYR A 235 -16.77 0.05 9.71
N LEU A 236 -16.41 1.21 9.18
CA LEU A 236 -17.38 2.23 8.77
C LEU A 236 -17.55 2.20 7.25
N ASP A 237 -18.80 2.16 6.81
CA ASP A 237 -19.19 2.36 5.41
C ASP A 237 -20.05 3.62 5.28
N LEU A 238 -19.35 4.75 5.20
CA LEU A 238 -19.97 6.05 5.04
C LEU A 238 -20.53 6.24 3.62
N THR A 239 -20.12 5.40 2.66
CA THR A 239 -20.62 5.48 1.28
C THR A 239 -22.09 5.06 1.15
N THR A 240 -22.66 4.46 2.19
CA THR A 240 -24.10 4.16 2.27
C THR A 240 -24.97 5.41 2.42
N ASP A 241 -24.39 6.52 2.86
CA ASP A 241 -25.02 7.84 2.93
C ASP A 241 -24.13 8.90 2.25
N PRO A 242 -24.15 8.99 0.91
CA PRO A 242 -23.34 9.95 0.18
C PRO A 242 -23.62 11.40 0.56
N ASP A 243 -24.88 11.74 0.86
CA ASP A 243 -25.31 13.09 1.22
C ASP A 243 -24.62 13.56 2.51
N PHE A 244 -24.35 12.65 3.46
CA PHE A 244 -23.55 12.94 4.65
C PHE A 244 -22.14 13.41 4.28
N ILE A 245 -21.41 12.64 3.45
CA ILE A 245 -20.05 13.02 3.02
C ILE A 245 -20.08 14.31 2.23
N GLU A 246 -20.98 14.44 1.25
CA GLU A 246 -21.11 15.65 0.42
C GLU A 246 -21.39 16.89 1.27
N GLY A 247 -22.23 16.74 2.31
CA GLY A 247 -22.49 17.80 3.28
C GLY A 247 -21.24 18.23 4.04
N VAL A 248 -20.46 17.29 4.57
CA VAL A 248 -19.22 17.61 5.32
C VAL A 248 -18.12 18.16 4.41
N VAL A 249 -18.08 17.72 3.15
CA VAL A 249 -17.20 18.30 2.12
C VAL A 249 -17.57 19.75 1.84
N ALA A 250 -18.87 20.07 1.75
CA ALA A 250 -19.34 21.43 1.51
C ALA A 250 -19.12 22.36 2.71
N ASP A 251 -19.28 21.85 3.94
CA ASP A 251 -19.00 22.57 5.18
C ASP A 251 -18.33 21.64 6.22
N PRO A 252 -16.98 21.60 6.28
CA PRO A 252 -16.26 20.76 7.24
C PRO A 252 -16.30 21.31 8.67
N THR A 253 -16.92 22.47 8.89
CA THR A 253 -17.07 23.09 10.22
C THR A 253 -18.44 22.84 10.85
N GLN A 254 -19.34 22.19 10.10
CA GLN A 254 -20.64 21.80 10.64
C GLN A 254 -20.50 20.77 11.76
N ASP A 255 -21.55 20.64 12.57
CA ASP A 255 -21.63 19.55 13.53
C ASP A 255 -21.72 18.22 12.78
N VAL A 256 -20.68 17.40 12.91
CA VAL A 256 -20.62 16.06 12.32
C VAL A 256 -21.26 15.07 13.28
N THR A 257 -22.15 14.23 12.78
CA THR A 257 -22.68 13.08 13.51
C THR A 257 -22.60 11.88 12.58
N ILE A 258 -21.85 10.84 12.98
CA ILE A 258 -21.71 9.63 12.18
C ILE A 258 -23.09 8.96 12.07
N PRO A 259 -23.58 8.66 10.85
CA PRO A 259 -24.85 7.96 10.69
C PRO A 259 -24.81 6.58 11.36
N ASP A 260 -25.82 6.23 12.14
CA ASP A 260 -25.94 4.91 12.78
C ASP A 260 -25.84 3.75 11.76
N SER A 261 -26.23 4.00 10.52
CA SER A 261 -26.15 3.01 9.43
C SER A 261 -24.73 2.74 8.93
N ALA A 262 -23.77 3.61 9.23
CA ALA A 262 -22.39 3.48 8.76
C ALA A 262 -21.62 2.36 9.47
N GLU A 263 -21.93 2.10 10.75
CA GLU A 263 -21.30 1.02 11.49
C GLU A 263 -21.69 -0.34 10.92
N LYS A 264 -20.69 -1.16 10.63
CA LYS A 264 -20.84 -2.54 10.17
C LYS A 264 -19.95 -3.47 11.00
N PRO A 265 -20.41 -4.70 11.30
CA PRO A 265 -19.57 -5.69 11.94
C PRO A 265 -18.42 -6.07 11.00
N SER A 266 -17.22 -6.27 11.56
CA SER A 266 -16.09 -6.81 10.82
C SER A 266 -16.30 -8.29 10.50
N GLU A 267 -16.21 -8.65 9.21
CA GLU A 267 -16.22 -10.02 8.72
C GLU A 267 -14.97 -10.28 7.87
N PRO A 268 -13.81 -10.58 8.50
CA PRO A 268 -12.56 -10.78 7.78
C PRO A 268 -12.70 -11.86 6.70
N VAL A 269 -12.02 -11.65 5.57
CA VAL A 269 -11.96 -12.66 4.52
C VAL A 269 -11.15 -13.86 5.05
N PRO A 270 -11.65 -15.11 4.91
CA PRO A 270 -10.90 -16.29 5.32
C PRO A 270 -9.57 -16.40 4.56
N ASP A 271 -8.47 -16.62 5.28
CA ASP A 271 -7.16 -16.86 4.67
C ASP A 271 -7.20 -18.18 3.87
N PRO A 272 -6.98 -18.14 2.54
CA PRO A 272 -6.97 -19.34 1.73
C PRO A 272 -5.78 -20.27 2.02
N ASP A 273 -4.74 -19.78 2.69
CA ASP A 273 -3.52 -20.54 2.99
C ASP A 273 -2.81 -20.00 4.26
N GLU A 274 -3.30 -20.41 5.45
CA GLU A 274 -2.82 -20.00 6.79
C GLU A 274 -1.31 -20.21 7.09
N GLY A 275 -0.52 -20.68 6.12
CA GLY A 275 0.94 -20.87 6.25
C GLY A 275 1.80 -19.97 5.38
N THR A 276 1.22 -19.25 4.42
CA THR A 276 1.98 -18.39 3.51
C THR A 276 2.29 -17.05 4.18
N LYS A 277 3.52 -16.56 4.05
CA LYS A 277 3.90 -15.25 4.59
C LYS A 277 3.47 -14.15 3.64
N PRO A 278 3.09 -12.96 4.15
CA PRO A 278 2.85 -11.80 3.31
C PRO A 278 4.06 -11.55 2.39
N PRO A 279 3.84 -11.20 1.11
CA PRO A 279 4.92 -10.83 0.21
C PRO A 279 5.71 -9.64 0.77
N THR A 280 7.02 -9.76 0.84
CA THR A 280 7.92 -8.63 1.10
C THR A 280 8.25 -7.93 -0.21
N GLY A 281 8.69 -6.65 -0.20
CA GLY A 281 9.00 -5.84 -1.40
C GLY A 281 10.09 -6.39 -2.36
N GLY A 282 10.61 -7.59 -2.10
CA GLY A 282 11.73 -8.17 -2.82
C GLY A 282 11.41 -8.73 -4.22
N THR A 283 12.42 -8.65 -5.07
CA THR A 283 12.60 -9.46 -6.29
C THR A 283 12.87 -10.91 -5.90
N GLY A 284 11.97 -11.84 -6.21
CA GLY A 284 12.22 -13.27 -5.94
C GLY A 284 13.57 -13.77 -6.50
N GLY A 285 14.36 -14.42 -5.63
CA GLY A 285 15.37 -15.42 -6.01
C GLY A 285 16.79 -14.95 -6.36
N THR A 286 17.65 -14.67 -5.37
CA THR A 286 19.07 -15.03 -5.45
C THR A 286 19.26 -16.42 -4.83
N GLY A 287 20.02 -17.29 -5.51
CA GLY A 287 20.15 -18.70 -5.21
C GLY A 287 20.57 -19.04 -3.78
N GLY A 288 20.09 -20.20 -3.31
CA GLY A 288 20.34 -20.72 -1.97
C GLY A 288 21.83 -20.71 -1.59
N THR A 289 22.14 -20.06 -0.47
CA THR A 289 23.41 -20.19 0.22
C THR A 289 23.21 -20.98 1.52
N GLY A 290 23.96 -22.07 1.65
CA GLY A 290 24.55 -22.47 2.94
C GLY A 290 23.72 -23.32 3.90
N GLY A 291 23.50 -24.59 3.57
CA GLY A 291 23.27 -25.64 4.57
C GLY A 291 24.59 -26.24 5.09
N THR A 292 25.40 -25.49 5.84
CA THR A 292 26.43 -26.09 6.70
C THR A 292 25.75 -26.66 7.95
N GLY A 293 25.25 -27.89 7.84
CA GLY A 293 24.82 -28.69 8.98
C GLY A 293 26.01 -29.35 9.66
N GLY A 294 26.61 -28.65 10.62
CA GLY A 294 27.40 -29.29 11.67
C GLY A 294 26.46 -30.00 12.65
N GLY A 295 26.66 -31.31 12.82
CA GLY A 295 25.99 -32.11 13.85
C GLY A 295 26.96 -33.21 14.29
N GLY A 296 27.56 -33.01 15.47
CA GLY A 296 28.50 -33.95 16.06
C GLY A 296 27.85 -35.02 16.93
N ASN A 297 28.66 -36.06 17.15
CA ASN A 297 28.71 -37.05 18.24
C ASN A 297 27.85 -38.32 18.23
N GLY A 298 28.57 -39.43 18.48
CA GLY A 298 28.10 -40.79 18.75
C GLY A 298 28.71 -41.77 17.75
N GLY A 299 29.50 -42.78 18.07
CA GLY A 299 29.95 -43.40 19.32
C GLY A 299 30.73 -44.66 18.89
N GLY A 300 31.73 -45.07 19.66
CA GLY A 300 32.69 -46.10 19.27
C GLY A 300 32.19 -47.55 19.21
N THR A 301 33.16 -48.43 18.90
CA THR A 301 33.17 -49.91 18.79
C THR A 301 32.54 -50.44 17.50
N GLY A 302 33.13 -51.36 16.73
CA GLY A 302 34.31 -52.21 16.84
C GLY A 302 34.17 -53.32 15.77
N GLY A 303 35.27 -53.83 15.23
CA GLY A 303 35.28 -54.92 14.25
C GLY A 303 36.33 -54.75 13.16
#